data_AF-A0A450WQZ8-F1
#
_entry.id   AF-A0A450WQZ8-F1
#
_cell.length_a   1.000
_cell.length_b   1.000
_cell.length_c   1.000
_cell.angle_alpha   90.00
_cell.angle_beta   90.00
_cell.angle_gamma   90.00
#
_symmetry.space_group_name_H-M   'P 1'
#
loop_
_entity.id
_entity.type
_entity.pdbx_description
1 polymer ?
#
loop_
_entity_poly.entity_id
_entity_poly.type
_entity_poly.pdbx_seq_one_letter_code
_entity_poly.pdbx_strand_id
1 'polypeptide(L)' 'MLAMEKLPFHHKDPFDRLLLAQAIQEEITLVSSDGIFSEYPVSKLW' A
#
# COMPACT_ATOMS: atom_id res chain seq x y z
N MET A 1 -2.40 12.79 -4.28
CA MET A 1 -3.76 12.43 -3.81
C MET A 1 -4.53 11.49 -4.78
N LEU A 2 -4.05 11.25 -6.01
CA LEU A 2 -4.77 10.47 -7.05
C LEU A 2 -4.61 8.93 -6.98
N ALA A 3 -3.76 8.38 -6.09
CA ALA A 3 -3.48 6.94 -6.07
C ALA A 3 -4.55 6.11 -5.31
N MET A 4 -5.26 6.71 -4.34
CA MET A 4 -6.15 5.96 -3.45
C MET A 4 -7.42 5.43 -4.13
N GLU A 5 -7.93 6.11 -5.16
CA GLU A 5 -9.17 5.70 -5.85
C GLU A 5 -8.99 4.46 -6.74
N LYS A 6 -7.74 4.14 -7.14
CA LYS A 6 -7.44 3.00 -8.02
C LYS A 6 -7.02 1.74 -7.27
N LEU A 7 -6.80 1.82 -5.96
CA LEU A 7 -6.39 0.68 -5.16
C LEU A 7 -7.59 -0.21 -4.83
N PRO A 8 -7.50 -1.53 -5.07
CA PRO A 8 -8.59 -2.43 -4.74
C PRO A 8 -8.86 -2.43 -3.23
N PHE A 9 -10.14 -2.57 -2.87
CA PHE A 9 -10.61 -2.38 -1.49
C PHE A 9 -10.43 -3.65 -0.65
N HIS A 10 -9.18 -4.01 -0.37
CA HIS A 10 -8.81 -5.10 0.53
C HIS A 10 -8.54 -4.61 1.96
N HIS A 11 -8.35 -3.31 2.14
CA HIS A 11 -7.99 -2.68 3.41
C HIS A 11 -8.95 -1.58 3.84
N LYS A 12 -9.43 -1.71 5.08
CA LYS A 12 -10.38 -0.75 5.69
C LYS A 12 -9.66 0.39 6.42
N ASP A 13 -8.40 0.21 6.82
CA ASP A 13 -7.66 1.24 7.54
C ASP A 13 -7.22 2.37 6.58
N PRO A 14 -7.66 3.62 6.82
CA PRO A 14 -7.28 4.74 5.96
C PRO A 14 -5.78 5.08 6.02
N PHE A 15 -5.08 4.76 7.11
CA PHE A 15 -3.64 5.02 7.26
C PHE A 15 -2.81 4.05 6.42
N ASP A 16 -3.15 2.76 6.44
CA ASP A 16 -2.48 1.75 5.60
C ASP A 16 -2.63 2.06 4.11
N ARG A 17 -3.80 2.57 3.72
CA ARG A 17 -4.03 3.01 2.34
C ARG A 17 -3.18 4.22 1.97
N LEU A 18 -2.90 5.12 2.91
CA LEU A 18 -1.99 6.24 2.69
C LEU A 18 -0.55 5.76 2.54
N LEU A 19 -0.09 4.83 3.40
CA LEU A 19 1.22 4.21 3.30
C LEU A 19 1.41 3.48 1.96
N LEU A 20 0.42 2.68 1.55
CA LEU A 20 0.42 2.02 0.24
C LEU A 20 0.48 3.03 -0.91
N ALA A 21 -0.37 4.05 -0.86
CA ALA A 21 -0.41 5.08 -1.90
C ALA A 21 0.94 5.81 -2.02
N GLN A 22 1.60 6.12 -0.90
CA GLN A 22 2.91 6.73 -0.90
C GLN A 22 3.99 5.77 -1.41
N ALA A 23 3.98 4.52 -0.94
CA ALA A 23 4.96 3.52 -1.32
C ALA A 23 4.93 3.24 -2.84
N ILE A 24 3.73 3.13 -3.40
CA ILE A 24 3.52 2.95 -4.83
C ILE A 24 3.93 4.21 -5.61
N GLN A 25 3.57 5.40 -5.13
CA GLN A 25 3.82 6.65 -5.84
C GLN A 25 5.29 7.08 -5.84
N GLU A 26 6.02 6.74 -4.77
CA GLU A 26 7.44 7.09 -4.58
C GLU A 26 8.37 5.92 -4.92
N GLU A 27 7.83 4.78 -5.37
CA GLU A 27 8.57 3.55 -5.67
C GLU A 27 9.46 3.07 -4.51
N ILE A 28 9.03 3.34 -3.28
CA ILE A 28 9.75 2.91 -2.06
C ILE A 28 9.24 1.56 -1.57
N THR A 29 10.11 0.83 -0.88
CA THR A 29 9.77 -0.49 -0.33
C THR A 29 9.02 -0.35 0.99
N LEU A 30 7.84 -0.94 1.07
CA LEU A 30 7.05 -1.02 2.29
C LEU A 30 7.59 -2.13 3.20
N VAL A 31 8.14 -1.75 4.35
CA VAL A 31 8.51 -2.71 5.41
C VAL A 31 7.30 -2.88 6.31
N SER A 32 6.75 -4.08 6.41
CA SER A 32 5.59 -4.35 7.25
C SER A 32 5.68 -5.71 7.87
N SER A 33 4.85 -5.99 8.87
CA SER A 33 4.54 -7.35 9.33
C SER A 33 3.14 -7.83 8.89
N ASP A 34 2.57 -7.22 7.86
CA ASP A 34 1.27 -7.64 7.32
C ASP A 34 1.41 -8.36 5.96
N GLY A 35 0.67 -9.48 5.83
CA GLY A 35 0.57 -10.27 4.62
C GLY A 35 -0.30 -9.60 3.56
N ILE A 36 -1.33 -8.86 3.98
CA ILE A 36 -2.31 -8.24 3.09
C ILE A 36 -1.71 -7.22 2.12
N PHE A 37 -0.57 -6.62 2.45
CA PHE A 37 0.12 -5.68 1.58
C PHE A 37 0.66 -6.36 0.30
N SER A 38 0.80 -7.69 0.29
CA SER A 38 1.12 -8.47 -0.90
C SER A 38 0.01 -8.50 -1.94
N GLU A 39 -1.23 -8.16 -1.58
CA GLU A 39 -2.36 -8.05 -2.51
C GLU A 39 -2.35 -6.74 -3.31
N TYR A 40 -1.37 -5.87 -3.03
CA TYR A 40 -1.19 -4.58 -3.69
C TYR A 40 0.07 -4.57 -4.56
N PRO A 41 0.09 -3.77 -5.65
CA PRO A 41 1.25 -3.66 -6.52
C PRO A 41 2.36 -2.79 -5.90
N VAL A 42 2.88 -3.21 -4.74
CA VAL A 42 3.90 -2.51 -3.96
C VAL A 42 5.09 -3.44 -3.69
N SER A 43 6.31 -2.90 -3.75
CA SER A 43 7.48 -3.62 -3.25
C SER A 43 7.39 -3.75 -1.73
N LYS A 44 7.42 -4.97 -1.22
CA LYS A 44 7.31 -5.27 0.21
C LYS A 44 8.56 -5.98 0.72
N LEU A 45 9.10 -5.53 1.85
CA LEU A 45 10.16 -6.20 2.59
C LEU A 45 9.64 -6.61 3.97
N TRP A 46 10.15 -7.74 4.47
CA TRP A 46 9.68 -8.41 5.67
C TRP A 46 10.79 -9.27 6.25
#